data_AF-A0ABD4UC75-F1
#
_entry.id   AF-A0ABD4UC75-F1
#
_cell.length_a   1.000
_cell.length_b   1.000
_cell.length_c   1.000
_cell.angle_alpha   90.00
_cell.angle_beta   90.00
_cell.angle_gamma   90.00
#
_symmetry.space_group_name_H-M   'P 1'
#
loop_
_entity.id
_entity.type
_entity.pdbx_description
1 polymer ?
#
loop_
_entity_poly.entity_id
_entity_poly.type
_entity_poly.pdbx_seq_one_letter_code
_entity_poly.pdbx_strand_id
1 'polypeptide(L)'
;MWDLNELPAFLEEETVHQVNVEQFEKYRYICRLLSGVYEVEFRGIFNNYNDRPKPVEKVEAGKFCMVCCKVNPTKEQYERSLIDKSEALIANQARAYASGKKCFFDNKAGKLISDCLKAAGYVQRYREPWIREGVALRDVEIKDVPSICHRLLEKSLDVNFAENRDALALKLIKKEPELIWFATATAMRNPDYVMKALAINPAIAKNAISPDLLNSLDFAKKLFDSPMDLDPAEFKFSEKVKSAINAWMRGEETDLPMAKAITKKSSSVVVKTSIKKM
;
A
#
# COMPACT_ATOMS: atom_id res chain seq x y z
N MET A 1 -8.90 -17.08 6.01
CA MET A 1 -8.52 -16.87 4.59
C MET A 1 -9.84 -16.79 3.84
N TRP A 2 -10.09 -15.74 3.04
CA TRP A 2 -11.30 -15.68 2.21
C TRP A 2 -11.44 -16.96 1.39
N ASP A 3 -12.67 -17.42 1.21
CA ASP A 3 -12.99 -18.21 0.03
C ASP A 3 -13.07 -17.24 -1.14
N LEU A 4 -12.14 -17.35 -2.09
CA LEU A 4 -12.09 -16.53 -3.31
C LEU A 4 -13.39 -16.65 -4.14
N ASN A 5 -14.22 -17.64 -3.83
CA ASN A 5 -15.53 -17.87 -4.42
C ASN A 5 -16.61 -16.88 -3.96
N GLU A 6 -16.44 -16.16 -2.84
CA GLU A 6 -17.45 -15.21 -2.33
C GLU A 6 -17.34 -13.82 -2.99
N LEU A 7 -16.19 -13.54 -3.62
CA LEU A 7 -15.90 -12.23 -4.23
C LEU A 7 -16.72 -11.94 -5.50
N PRO A 8 -16.92 -12.89 -6.44
CA PRO A 8 -17.78 -12.65 -7.60
C PRO A 8 -19.21 -12.31 -7.18
N ALA A 9 -19.79 -13.01 -6.20
CA ALA A 9 -21.14 -12.74 -5.71
C ALA A 9 -21.25 -11.33 -5.11
N PHE A 10 -20.27 -10.90 -4.31
CA PHE A 10 -20.24 -9.56 -3.73
C PHE A 10 -20.05 -8.46 -4.78
N LEU A 11 -19.20 -8.69 -5.79
CA LEU A 11 -19.01 -7.74 -6.90
C LEU A 11 -20.21 -7.72 -7.86
N GLU A 12 -20.89 -8.85 -8.06
CA GLU A 12 -22.11 -8.97 -8.86
C GLU A 12 -23.31 -8.27 -8.20
N GLU A 13 -23.49 -8.45 -6.88
CA GLU A 13 -24.50 -7.73 -6.07
C GLU A 13 -24.32 -6.21 -6.17
N GLU A 14 -23.08 -5.74 -6.31
CA GLU A 14 -22.73 -4.33 -6.41
C GLU A 14 -22.61 -3.84 -7.87
N THR A 15 -23.04 -4.64 -8.86
CA THR A 15 -22.99 -4.33 -10.31
C THR A 15 -21.59 -4.07 -10.87
N VAL A 16 -20.56 -4.61 -10.22
CA VAL A 16 -19.15 -4.44 -10.59
C VAL A 16 -18.69 -5.60 -11.47
N HIS A 17 -19.19 -5.65 -12.70
CA HIS A 17 -19.06 -6.79 -13.62
C HIS A 17 -17.70 -6.94 -14.33
N GLN A 18 -16.62 -6.30 -13.86
CA GLN A 18 -15.43 -6.09 -14.70
C GLN A 18 -14.11 -6.68 -14.18
N VAL A 19 -14.06 -7.23 -12.96
CA VAL A 19 -12.79 -7.75 -12.42
C VAL A 19 -12.84 -9.26 -12.23
N ASN A 20 -12.01 -9.96 -12.99
CA ASN A 20 -11.81 -11.39 -12.78
C ASN A 20 -11.01 -11.66 -11.50
N VAL A 21 -11.17 -12.86 -10.94
CA VAL A 21 -10.55 -13.27 -9.67
C VAL A 21 -9.03 -13.08 -9.66
N GLU A 22 -8.37 -13.39 -10.78
CA GLU A 22 -6.91 -13.24 -10.89
C GLU A 22 -6.46 -11.78 -10.80
N GLN A 23 -7.22 -10.85 -11.37
CA GLN A 23 -6.91 -9.43 -11.35
C GLN A 23 -7.15 -8.83 -9.96
N PHE A 24 -8.17 -9.27 -9.24
CA PHE A 24 -8.37 -8.86 -7.86
C PHE A 24 -7.25 -9.37 -6.95
N GLU A 25 -6.84 -10.64 -7.08
CA GLU A 25 -5.71 -11.19 -6.33
C GLU A 25 -4.45 -10.36 -6.57
N LYS A 26 -4.18 -9.94 -7.83
CA LYS A 26 -3.08 -9.01 -8.13
C LYS A 26 -3.18 -7.72 -7.33
N TYR A 27 -4.35 -7.08 -7.30
CA TYR A 27 -4.54 -5.85 -6.53
C TYR A 27 -4.32 -6.06 -5.05
N ARG A 28 -4.81 -7.18 -4.50
CA ARG A 28 -4.64 -7.54 -3.09
C ARG A 28 -3.16 -7.70 -2.72
N TYR A 29 -2.36 -8.37 -3.55
CA TYR A 29 -0.90 -8.47 -3.33
C TYR A 29 -0.22 -7.10 -3.35
N ILE A 30 -0.60 -6.21 -4.28
CA ILE A 30 -0.06 -4.85 -4.31
C ILE A 30 -0.46 -4.09 -3.04
N CYS A 31 -1.71 -4.16 -2.61
CA CYS A 31 -2.19 -3.51 -1.38
C CYS A 31 -1.43 -3.98 -0.14
N ARG A 32 -1.16 -5.29 -0.04
CA ARG A 32 -0.34 -5.87 1.04
C ARG A 32 1.11 -5.39 0.99
N LEU A 33 1.69 -5.26 -0.21
CA LEU A 33 3.01 -4.63 -0.37
C LEU A 33 3.00 -3.18 0.12
N LEU A 34 2.04 -2.37 -0.33
CA LEU A 34 1.94 -0.96 0.03
C LEU A 34 1.69 -0.76 1.53
N SER A 35 1.03 -1.73 2.17
CA SER A 35 0.79 -1.74 3.62
C SER A 35 1.97 -2.27 4.44
N GLY A 36 3.07 -2.67 3.81
CA GLY A 36 4.27 -3.17 4.49
C GLY A 36 4.19 -4.63 4.94
N VAL A 37 3.19 -5.40 4.50
CA VAL A 37 3.07 -6.84 4.80
C VAL A 37 4.17 -7.64 4.10
N TYR A 38 4.55 -7.21 2.89
CA TYR A 38 5.64 -7.79 2.13
C TYR A 38 6.88 -6.89 2.15
N GLU A 39 8.03 -7.48 2.40
CA GLU A 39 9.34 -6.86 2.15
C GLU A 39 9.86 -7.36 0.78
N VAL A 40 10.18 -6.42 -0.12
CA VAL A 40 10.74 -6.74 -1.44
C VAL A 40 12.25 -6.76 -1.35
N GLU A 41 12.85 -7.80 -1.92
CA GLU A 41 14.28 -7.96 -2.05
C GLU A 41 14.63 -8.21 -3.52
N PHE A 42 15.58 -7.45 -4.05
CA PHE A 42 16.24 -7.82 -5.30
C PHE A 42 17.42 -8.72 -4.99
N ARG A 43 17.62 -9.73 -5.82
CA ARG A 43 18.78 -10.60 -5.76
C ARG A 43 19.53 -10.55 -7.08
N GLY A 44 20.78 -10.09 -7.03
CA GLY A 44 21.64 -10.07 -8.20
C GLY A 44 22.06 -11.50 -8.57
N ILE A 45 21.84 -11.90 -9.82
CA ILE A 45 22.52 -13.06 -10.39
C ILE A 45 23.83 -12.55 -11.00
N PHE A 46 24.92 -12.69 -10.25
CA PHE A 46 26.25 -12.40 -10.76
C PHE A 46 26.68 -13.49 -11.74
N ASN A 47 27.53 -13.15 -12.70
CA ASN A 47 27.94 -14.01 -13.82
C ASN A 47 28.59 -15.35 -13.43
N ASN A 48 28.85 -15.60 -12.14
CA ASN A 48 29.43 -16.85 -11.64
C ASN A 48 28.34 -17.77 -11.06
N TYR A 49 28.23 -18.98 -11.61
CA TYR A 49 27.32 -20.05 -11.15
C TYR A 49 27.49 -20.45 -9.67
N ASN A 50 28.64 -20.12 -9.05
CA ASN A 50 28.96 -20.46 -7.67
C ASN A 50 28.60 -19.37 -6.66
N ASP A 51 28.27 -18.14 -7.10
CA ASP A 51 27.88 -17.08 -6.20
C ASP A 51 26.40 -17.21 -5.83
N ARG A 52 26.14 -17.35 -4.53
CA ARG A 52 24.76 -17.28 -4.02
C ARG A 52 24.22 -15.87 -4.31
N PRO A 53 23.04 -15.73 -4.94
CA PRO A 53 22.46 -14.42 -5.21
C PRO A 53 22.34 -13.62 -3.92
N LYS A 54 23.04 -12.49 -3.85
CA LYS A 54 23.01 -11.61 -2.68
C LYS A 54 21.91 -10.55 -2.82
N PRO A 55 21.28 -10.14 -1.71
CA PRO A 55 20.40 -8.98 -1.69
C PRO A 55 21.13 -7.74 -2.21
N VAL A 56 20.48 -6.97 -3.09
CA VAL A 56 20.99 -5.70 -3.62
C VAL A 56 19.91 -4.63 -3.53
N GLU A 57 20.27 -3.39 -3.21
CA GLU A 57 19.30 -2.28 -3.12
C GLU A 57 18.91 -1.73 -4.50
N LYS A 58 19.76 -1.93 -5.50
CA LYS A 58 19.62 -1.41 -6.86
C LYS A 58 20.00 -2.48 -7.88
N VAL A 59 19.22 -2.58 -8.95
CA VAL A 59 19.56 -3.34 -10.15
C VAL A 59 19.84 -2.37 -11.28
N GLU A 60 21.06 -2.41 -11.82
CA GLU A 60 21.48 -1.57 -12.94
C GLU A 60 20.84 -2.03 -14.26
N ALA A 61 20.65 -1.08 -15.18
CA ALA A 61 20.24 -1.38 -16.54
C ALA A 61 21.14 -2.47 -17.18
N GLY A 62 20.53 -3.42 -17.89
CA GLY A 62 21.22 -4.54 -18.51
C GLY A 62 21.54 -5.72 -17.57
N LYS A 63 21.25 -5.62 -16.27
CA LYS A 63 21.43 -6.72 -15.31
C LYS A 63 20.13 -7.51 -15.11
N PHE A 64 20.25 -8.78 -14.72
CA PHE A 64 19.10 -9.61 -14.39
C PHE A 64 18.45 -9.16 -13.08
N CYS A 65 17.15 -8.95 -13.10
CA CYS A 65 16.34 -8.53 -11.96
C CYS A 65 15.56 -9.74 -11.41
N MET A 66 16.05 -10.33 -10.32
CA MET A 66 15.28 -11.32 -9.57
C MET A 66 14.56 -10.64 -8.40
N VAL A 67 13.24 -10.76 -8.36
CA VAL A 67 12.39 -10.19 -7.31
C VAL A 67 11.96 -11.29 -6.34
N CYS A 68 12.22 -11.08 -5.06
CA CYS A 68 11.77 -11.94 -3.98
C CYS A 68 10.88 -11.12 -3.04
N CYS A 69 9.76 -11.71 -2.61
CA CYS A 69 8.90 -11.12 -1.59
C CYS A 69 8.99 -11.95 -0.31
N LYS A 70 9.40 -11.30 0.77
CA LYS A 70 9.43 -11.87 2.11
C LYS A 70 8.17 -11.48 2.85
N VAL A 71 7.66 -12.39 3.67
CA VAL A 71 6.55 -12.15 4.59
C VAL A 71 6.90 -12.72 5.95
N ASN A 72 6.48 -12.03 7.01
CA ASN A 72 6.57 -12.57 8.36
C ASN A 72 5.59 -13.74 8.49
N PRO A 73 6.04 -14.93 8.92
CA PRO A 73 5.16 -16.07 9.04
C PRO A 73 4.11 -15.81 10.13
N THR A 74 2.89 -16.30 9.92
CA THR A 74 1.91 -16.37 11.02
C THR A 74 2.41 -17.29 12.12
N LYS A 75 1.81 -17.20 13.31
CA LYS A 75 2.13 -18.13 14.40
C LYS A 75 1.95 -19.59 13.98
N GLU A 76 0.86 -19.93 13.28
CA GLU A 76 0.66 -21.31 12.85
C GLU A 76 1.66 -21.74 11.77
N GLN A 77 2.00 -20.85 10.84
CA GLN A 77 3.01 -21.11 9.81
C GLN A 77 4.40 -21.33 10.43
N TYR A 78 4.74 -20.53 11.43
CA TYR A 78 5.95 -20.68 12.20
C TYR A 78 5.97 -22.02 12.95
N GLU A 79 4.90 -22.35 13.70
CA GLU A 79 4.76 -23.61 14.44
C GLU A 79 4.86 -24.84 13.54
N ARG A 80 4.15 -24.84 12.40
CA ARG A 80 4.27 -25.92 11.40
C ARG A 80 5.68 -26.05 10.86
N SER A 81 6.41 -24.94 10.74
CA SER A 81 7.79 -25.01 10.29
C SER A 81 8.70 -25.70 11.30
N LEU A 82 8.33 -25.81 12.57
CA LEU A 82 9.15 -26.46 13.59
C LEU A 82 9.07 -27.99 13.57
N ILE A 83 8.11 -28.56 12.85
CA ILE A 83 7.90 -30.02 12.73
C ILE A 83 9.16 -30.67 12.14
N ASP A 84 9.53 -31.84 12.68
CA ASP A 84 10.67 -32.66 12.27
C ASP A 84 12.06 -31.96 12.29
N LYS A 85 12.22 -30.94 13.14
CA LYS A 85 13.50 -30.26 13.34
C LYS A 85 14.18 -30.67 14.64
N SER A 86 15.52 -30.65 14.63
CA SER A 86 16.30 -30.85 15.85
C SER A 86 16.09 -29.71 16.85
N GLU A 87 16.30 -29.98 18.14
CA GLU A 87 16.16 -28.98 19.22
C GLU A 87 16.99 -27.72 18.97
N ALA A 88 18.22 -27.87 18.46
CA ALA A 88 19.08 -26.74 18.11
C ALA A 88 18.49 -25.88 16.98
N LEU A 89 17.86 -26.50 15.98
CA LEU A 89 17.17 -25.77 14.90
C LEU A 89 15.91 -25.06 15.40
N ILE A 90 15.15 -25.70 16.30
CA ILE A 90 13.97 -25.11 16.93
C ILE A 90 14.38 -23.89 17.75
N ALA A 91 15.39 -23.99 18.61
CA ALA A 91 15.89 -22.87 19.42
C ALA A 91 16.41 -21.71 18.56
N ASN A 92 17.11 -22.00 17.46
CA ASN A 92 17.57 -20.99 16.51
C ASN A 92 16.40 -20.29 15.79
N GLN A 93 15.39 -21.04 15.37
CA GLN A 93 14.23 -20.48 14.69
C GLN A 93 13.33 -19.69 15.65
N ALA A 94 13.21 -20.12 16.90
CA ALA A 94 12.51 -19.37 17.95
C ALA A 94 13.17 -18.02 18.19
N ARG A 95 14.51 -17.97 18.30
CA ARG A 95 15.25 -16.71 18.39
C ARG A 95 15.06 -15.83 17.16
N ALA A 96 15.11 -16.41 15.96
CA ALA A 96 14.88 -15.67 14.71
C ALA A 96 13.44 -15.13 14.60
N TYR A 97 12.44 -15.90 15.03
CA TYR A 97 11.04 -15.50 15.02
C TYR A 97 10.76 -14.41 16.06
N ALA A 98 11.22 -14.60 17.30
CA ALA A 98 11.07 -13.61 18.37
C ALA A 98 11.76 -12.27 18.06
N SER A 99 12.84 -12.29 17.25
CA SER A 99 13.54 -11.07 16.80
C SER A 99 13.03 -10.51 15.46
N GLY A 100 11.96 -11.07 14.89
CA GLY A 100 11.41 -10.63 13.60
C GLY A 100 12.30 -10.91 12.39
N LYS A 101 13.35 -11.73 12.53
CA LYS A 101 14.30 -12.08 11.46
C LYS A 101 13.90 -13.33 10.67
N LYS A 102 12.89 -14.06 11.14
CA LYS A 102 12.34 -15.23 10.44
C LYS A 102 11.33 -14.76 9.39
N CYS A 103 11.63 -15.01 8.12
CA CYS A 103 10.73 -14.72 7.01
C CYS A 103 10.49 -15.96 6.13
N PHE A 104 9.34 -15.98 5.46
CA PHE A 104 9.03 -16.91 4.37
C PHE A 104 9.04 -16.18 3.03
N PHE A 105 9.38 -16.90 1.96
CA PHE A 105 9.34 -16.37 0.61
C PHE A 105 8.01 -16.71 -0.06
N ASP A 106 7.31 -15.70 -0.55
CA ASP A 106 6.08 -15.85 -1.32
C ASP A 106 6.40 -15.69 -2.82
N ASN A 107 6.54 -16.82 -3.51
CA ASN A 107 6.86 -16.84 -4.93
C ASN A 107 5.75 -16.24 -5.79
N LYS A 108 4.48 -16.31 -5.36
CA LYS A 108 3.36 -15.71 -6.09
C LYS A 108 3.45 -14.19 -6.00
N ALA A 109 3.65 -13.65 -4.80
CA ALA A 109 3.89 -12.23 -4.61
C ALA A 109 5.10 -11.75 -5.43
N GLY A 110 6.24 -12.46 -5.36
CA GLY A 110 7.44 -12.13 -6.11
C GLY A 110 7.22 -12.07 -7.63
N LYS A 111 6.49 -13.04 -8.19
CA LYS A 111 6.10 -13.04 -9.61
C LYS A 111 5.25 -11.82 -9.96
N LEU A 112 4.24 -11.50 -9.15
CA LEU A 112 3.33 -10.38 -9.41
C LEU A 112 4.02 -9.02 -9.35
N ILE A 113 4.94 -8.83 -8.40
CA ILE A 113 5.75 -7.61 -8.34
C ILE A 113 6.69 -7.53 -9.55
N SER A 114 7.29 -8.65 -9.97
CA SER A 114 8.07 -8.69 -11.22
C SER A 114 7.21 -8.33 -12.44
N ASP A 115 5.98 -8.84 -12.52
CA ASP A 115 5.04 -8.51 -13.59
C ASP A 115 4.66 -7.02 -13.58
N CYS A 116 4.54 -6.39 -12.40
CA CYS A 116 4.35 -4.94 -12.28
C CYS A 116 5.55 -4.17 -12.85
N LEU A 117 6.78 -4.58 -12.53
CA LEU A 117 7.99 -3.95 -13.09
C LEU A 117 8.07 -4.12 -14.61
N LYS A 118 7.64 -5.28 -15.14
CA LYS A 118 7.52 -5.52 -16.59
C LYS A 118 6.47 -4.61 -17.22
N ALA A 119 5.29 -4.50 -16.62
CA ALA A 119 4.19 -3.67 -17.12
C ALA A 119 4.53 -2.17 -17.09
N ALA A 120 5.32 -1.73 -16.12
CA ALA A 120 5.81 -0.35 -16.01
C ALA A 120 7.04 -0.06 -16.91
N GLY A 121 7.56 -1.05 -17.65
CA GLY A 121 8.71 -0.88 -18.54
C GLY A 121 10.05 -0.71 -17.81
N TYR A 122 10.17 -1.24 -16.59
CA TYR A 122 11.43 -1.31 -15.84
C TYR A 122 12.19 -2.61 -16.13
N VAL A 123 11.47 -3.69 -16.42
CA VAL A 123 12.05 -5.02 -16.69
C VAL A 123 11.54 -5.51 -18.05
N GLN A 124 12.42 -6.16 -18.81
CA GLN A 124 12.09 -6.70 -20.11
C GLN A 124 11.01 -7.80 -19.97
N ARG A 125 9.91 -7.61 -20.70
CA ARG A 125 8.73 -8.48 -20.63
C ARG A 125 8.86 -9.74 -21.50
N TYR A 126 9.49 -9.62 -22.67
CA TYR A 126 9.62 -10.71 -23.63
C TYR A 126 11.08 -10.89 -24.02
N ARG A 127 11.46 -12.12 -24.36
CA ARG A 127 12.80 -12.37 -24.88
C ARG A 127 12.96 -11.69 -26.24
N GLU A 128 13.88 -10.73 -26.31
CA GLU A 128 14.32 -10.11 -27.57
C GLU A 128 15.66 -10.72 -27.99
N PRO A 129 16.05 -10.64 -29.29
CA PRO A 129 17.32 -11.20 -29.75
C PRO A 129 18.54 -10.65 -29.00
N TRP A 130 18.48 -9.39 -28.56
CA TRP A 130 19.56 -8.68 -27.88
C TRP A 130 19.42 -8.61 -26.35
N ILE A 131 18.24 -8.89 -25.78
CA ILE A 131 17.99 -8.80 -24.32
C ILE A 131 17.15 -9.99 -23.83
N ARG A 132 17.61 -10.65 -22.76
CA ARG A 132 16.88 -11.75 -22.11
C ARG A 132 15.68 -11.22 -21.32
N GLU A 133 14.63 -12.03 -21.22
CA GLU A 133 13.51 -11.74 -20.30
C GLU A 133 14.03 -11.61 -18.86
N GLY A 134 13.48 -10.66 -18.09
CA GLY A 134 13.88 -10.42 -16.70
C GLY A 134 15.10 -9.51 -16.54
N VAL A 135 15.66 -8.99 -17.63
CA VAL A 135 16.70 -7.97 -17.58
C VAL A 135 16.09 -6.59 -17.31
N ALA A 136 16.72 -5.81 -16.42
CA ALA A 136 16.33 -4.44 -16.15
C ALA A 136 16.61 -3.55 -17.38
N LEU A 137 15.60 -2.82 -17.84
CA LEU A 137 15.70 -1.88 -18.97
C LEU A 137 16.23 -0.52 -18.55
N ARG A 138 16.14 -0.22 -17.26
CA ARG A 138 16.63 0.98 -16.60
C ARG A 138 17.01 0.61 -15.18
N ASP A 139 17.77 1.49 -14.54
CA ASP A 139 18.08 1.38 -13.13
C ASP A 139 16.78 1.32 -12.30
N VAL A 140 16.70 0.35 -11.39
CA VAL A 140 15.57 0.20 -10.47
C VAL A 140 16.07 0.02 -9.04
N GLU A 141 15.58 0.86 -8.13
CA GLU A 141 15.87 0.76 -6.71
C GLU A 141 14.70 0.11 -5.97
N ILE A 142 15.00 -0.68 -4.92
CA ILE A 142 13.96 -1.35 -4.11
C ILE A 142 12.94 -0.34 -3.58
N LYS A 143 13.41 0.85 -3.18
CA LYS A 143 12.56 1.92 -2.64
C LYS A 143 11.51 2.44 -3.63
N ASP A 144 11.73 2.26 -4.94
CA ASP A 144 10.83 2.73 -5.98
C ASP A 144 9.70 1.73 -6.28
N VAL A 145 9.89 0.46 -5.91
CA VAL A 145 8.95 -0.63 -6.22
C VAL A 145 7.53 -0.35 -5.70
N PRO A 146 7.32 0.11 -4.44
CA PRO A 146 5.99 0.47 -3.96
C PRO A 146 5.32 1.54 -4.83
N SER A 147 6.04 2.60 -5.20
CA SER A 147 5.51 3.69 -6.05
C SER A 147 5.14 3.21 -7.46
N ILE A 148 5.95 2.31 -8.04
CA ILE A 148 5.65 1.69 -9.33
C ILE A 148 4.37 0.87 -9.25
N CYS A 149 4.24 0.01 -8.24
CA CYS A 149 3.07 -0.84 -8.06
C CYS A 149 1.82 -0.02 -7.74
N HIS A 150 1.94 1.03 -6.93
CA HIS A 150 0.83 1.91 -6.59
C HIS A 150 0.24 2.60 -7.82
N ARG A 151 1.08 3.17 -8.69
CA ARG A 151 0.61 3.81 -9.95
C ARG A 151 -0.13 2.84 -10.87
N LEU A 152 0.33 1.58 -10.95
CA LEU A 152 -0.35 0.56 -11.74
C LEU A 152 -1.69 0.15 -11.12
N LEU A 153 -1.75 0.04 -9.80
CA LEU A 153 -2.99 -0.21 -9.07
C LEU A 153 -3.99 0.92 -9.33
N GLU A 154 -3.60 2.19 -9.12
CA GLU A 154 -4.46 3.35 -9.34
C GLU A 154 -5.01 3.37 -10.76
N LYS A 155 -4.14 3.26 -11.78
CA LYS A 155 -4.57 3.23 -13.18
C LYS A 155 -5.58 2.13 -13.44
N SER A 156 -5.37 0.95 -12.87
CA SER A 156 -6.27 -0.18 -13.09
C SER A 156 -7.59 -0.01 -12.34
N LEU A 157 -7.56 0.56 -11.13
CA LEU A 157 -8.78 0.84 -10.36
C LEU A 157 -9.61 1.96 -11.00
N ASP A 158 -8.97 2.97 -11.55
CA ASP A 158 -9.67 4.08 -12.23
C ASP A 158 -10.37 3.59 -13.51
N VAL A 159 -9.82 2.61 -14.22
CA VAL A 159 -10.49 2.02 -15.39
C VAL A 159 -11.70 1.17 -15.00
N ASN A 160 -11.60 0.40 -13.91
CA ASN A 160 -12.61 -0.62 -13.57
C ASN A 160 -13.62 -0.17 -12.51
N PHE A 161 -13.33 0.89 -11.73
CA PHE A 161 -14.11 1.26 -10.54
C PHE A 161 -14.23 2.79 -10.30
N ALA A 162 -13.91 3.66 -11.27
CA ALA A 162 -13.81 5.12 -11.07
C ALA A 162 -14.90 5.74 -10.18
N GLU A 163 -16.17 5.36 -10.40
CA GLU A 163 -17.32 5.99 -9.74
C GLU A 163 -17.54 5.50 -8.30
N ASN A 164 -17.16 4.26 -7.98
CA ASN A 164 -17.50 3.60 -6.71
C ASN A 164 -16.27 3.19 -5.88
N ARG A 165 -15.07 3.56 -6.33
CA ARG A 165 -13.78 3.15 -5.76
C ARG A 165 -13.68 3.38 -4.25
N ASP A 166 -14.06 4.56 -3.76
CA ASP A 166 -13.98 4.91 -2.34
C ASP A 166 -15.03 4.16 -1.50
N ALA A 167 -16.25 4.02 -2.01
CA ALA A 167 -17.30 3.25 -1.33
C ALA A 167 -16.92 1.77 -1.23
N LEU A 168 -16.34 1.21 -2.30
CA LEU A 168 -15.84 -0.16 -2.33
C LEU A 168 -14.72 -0.37 -1.32
N ALA A 169 -13.75 0.54 -1.25
CA ALA A 169 -12.66 0.46 -0.27
C ALA A 169 -13.18 0.38 1.17
N LEU A 170 -14.17 1.21 1.55
CA LEU A 170 -14.79 1.16 2.88
C LEU A 170 -15.47 -0.19 3.18
N LYS A 171 -16.06 -0.85 2.19
CA LYS A 171 -16.67 -2.18 2.36
C LYS A 171 -15.58 -3.25 2.54
N LEU A 172 -14.55 -3.21 1.71
CA LEU A 172 -13.47 -4.20 1.69
C LEU A 172 -12.62 -4.16 2.98
N ILE A 173 -12.34 -2.98 3.53
CA ILE A 173 -11.50 -2.83 4.72
C ILE A 173 -12.09 -3.47 5.98
N LYS A 174 -13.41 -3.72 6.01
CA LYS A 174 -14.06 -4.47 7.10
C LYS A 174 -13.48 -5.88 7.24
N LYS A 175 -12.98 -6.44 6.15
CA LYS A 175 -12.42 -7.79 6.09
C LYS A 175 -10.90 -7.77 5.98
N GLU A 176 -10.34 -6.91 5.13
CA GLU A 176 -8.90 -6.82 4.90
C GLU A 176 -8.43 -5.36 4.96
N PRO A 177 -7.77 -4.93 6.05
CA PRO A 177 -7.39 -3.54 6.26
C PRO A 177 -6.46 -2.98 5.17
N GLU A 178 -5.65 -3.83 4.52
CA GLU A 178 -4.73 -3.43 3.46
C GLU A 178 -5.44 -2.94 2.21
N LEU A 179 -6.71 -3.33 1.99
CA LEU A 179 -7.50 -2.88 0.85
C LEU A 179 -7.91 -1.40 0.95
N ILE A 180 -7.46 -0.68 1.98
CA ILE A 180 -7.58 0.79 2.05
C ILE A 180 -6.91 1.48 0.85
N TRP A 181 -5.91 0.85 0.23
CA TRP A 181 -5.26 1.35 -1.00
C TRP A 181 -6.19 1.33 -2.24
N PHE A 182 -7.37 0.74 -2.13
CA PHE A 182 -8.42 0.94 -3.12
C PHE A 182 -9.00 2.35 -3.03
N ALA A 183 -8.91 3.08 -1.92
CA ALA A 183 -9.41 4.45 -1.87
C ALA A 183 -8.58 5.38 -2.78
N THR A 184 -9.20 6.44 -3.26
CA THR A 184 -8.52 7.50 -4.01
C THR A 184 -7.65 8.35 -3.10
N ALA A 185 -6.61 8.98 -3.66
CA ALA A 185 -5.80 9.96 -2.93
C ALA A 185 -6.65 11.13 -2.39
N THR A 186 -7.73 11.50 -3.09
CA THR A 186 -8.68 12.52 -2.64
C THR A 186 -9.42 12.09 -1.38
N ALA A 187 -9.90 10.85 -1.32
CA ALA A 187 -10.55 10.30 -0.13
C ALA A 187 -9.59 10.21 1.05
N MET A 188 -8.34 9.78 0.83
CA MET A 188 -7.32 9.70 1.89
C MET A 188 -6.77 11.05 2.37
N ARG A 189 -7.19 12.16 1.72
CA ARG A 189 -7.00 13.54 2.19
C ARG A 189 -8.22 14.09 2.93
N ASN A 190 -9.36 13.40 2.87
CA ASN A 190 -10.59 13.87 3.51
C ASN A 190 -10.68 13.35 4.96
N PRO A 191 -10.73 14.24 5.97
CA PRO A 191 -10.81 13.84 7.37
C PRO A 191 -12.04 12.96 7.67
N ASP A 192 -13.21 13.26 7.10
CA ASP A 192 -14.43 12.48 7.36
C ASP A 192 -14.32 11.06 6.82
N TYR A 193 -13.76 10.91 5.62
CA TYR A 193 -13.55 9.61 5.01
C TYR A 193 -12.56 8.76 5.83
N VAL A 194 -11.43 9.35 6.22
CA VAL A 194 -10.41 8.65 7.02
C VAL A 194 -10.96 8.26 8.39
N MET A 195 -11.70 9.14 9.07
CA MET A 195 -12.36 8.80 10.34
C MET A 195 -13.38 7.67 10.18
N LYS A 196 -14.15 7.67 9.09
CA LYS A 196 -15.08 6.58 8.78
C LYS A 196 -14.35 5.27 8.51
N ALA A 197 -13.23 5.29 7.79
CA ALA A 197 -12.43 4.11 7.51
C ALA A 197 -11.83 3.51 8.80
N LEU A 198 -11.29 4.36 9.68
CA LEU A 198 -10.77 3.95 10.99
C LEU A 198 -11.85 3.36 11.90
N ALA A 199 -13.06 3.93 11.87
CA ALA A 199 -14.19 3.40 12.64
C ALA A 199 -14.64 2.02 12.14
N ILE A 200 -14.49 1.73 10.85
CA ILE A 200 -14.78 0.39 10.28
C ILE A 200 -13.68 -0.60 10.65
N ASN A 201 -12.42 -0.21 10.50
CA ASN A 201 -11.29 -1.05 10.84
C ASN A 201 -10.09 -0.22 11.31
N PRO A 202 -9.79 -0.20 12.62
CA PRO A 202 -8.61 0.48 13.15
C PRO A 202 -7.29 -0.09 12.66
N ALA A 203 -7.23 -1.27 12.05
CA ALA A 203 -5.99 -1.86 11.55
C ALA A 203 -5.60 -1.42 10.12
N ILE A 204 -6.36 -0.52 9.47
CA ILE A 204 -5.99 -0.01 8.13
C ILE A 204 -4.56 0.57 8.13
N ALA A 205 -3.88 0.41 7.00
CA ALA A 205 -2.52 0.87 6.81
C ALA A 205 -2.43 2.41 6.92
N LYS A 206 -1.84 2.91 8.01
CA LYS A 206 -1.79 4.37 8.29
C LYS A 206 -0.96 5.16 7.29
N ASN A 207 -0.03 4.50 6.60
CA ASN A 207 0.76 5.10 5.53
C ASN A 207 -0.04 5.36 4.24
N ALA A 208 -1.28 4.87 4.13
CA ALA A 208 -2.21 5.27 3.08
C ALA A 208 -2.82 6.66 3.34
N ILE A 209 -2.84 7.12 4.60
CA ILE A 209 -3.36 8.44 4.97
C ILE A 209 -2.44 9.52 4.43
N SER A 210 -3.02 10.54 3.82
CA SER A 210 -2.22 11.60 3.20
C SER A 210 -1.35 12.34 4.23
N PRO A 211 -0.06 12.60 3.91
CA PRO A 211 0.82 13.41 4.75
C PRO A 211 0.24 14.79 5.07
N ASP A 212 -0.53 15.40 4.17
CA ASP A 212 -1.19 16.69 4.39
C ASP A 212 -2.18 16.63 5.56
N LEU A 213 -2.91 15.51 5.66
CA LEU A 213 -3.87 15.28 6.73
C LEU A 213 -3.16 14.95 8.04
N LEU A 214 -2.08 14.16 7.99
CA LEU A 214 -1.18 13.91 9.13
C LEU A 214 -0.37 15.15 9.56
N ASN A 215 -0.46 16.25 8.83
CA ASN A 215 0.11 17.54 9.21
C ASN A 215 -0.97 18.54 9.70
N SER A 216 -2.22 18.10 9.82
CA SER A 216 -3.33 18.91 10.31
C SER A 216 -3.60 18.65 11.79
N LEU A 217 -3.48 19.71 12.61
CA LEU A 217 -3.85 19.65 14.02
C LEU A 217 -5.36 19.41 14.19
N ASP A 218 -6.19 19.94 13.30
CA ASP A 218 -7.64 19.74 13.36
C ASP A 218 -8.01 18.28 13.14
N PHE A 219 -7.33 17.61 12.21
CA PHE A 219 -7.50 16.17 12.02
C PHE A 219 -7.00 15.39 13.23
N ALA A 220 -5.83 15.74 13.78
CA ALA A 220 -5.31 15.09 14.98
C ALA A 220 -6.27 15.22 16.17
N LYS A 221 -6.80 16.42 16.44
CA LYS A 221 -7.81 16.63 17.49
C LYS A 221 -9.04 15.78 17.24
N LYS A 222 -9.61 15.82 16.02
CA LYS A 222 -10.75 14.98 15.64
C LYS A 222 -10.49 13.48 15.83
N LEU A 223 -9.27 13.02 15.56
CA LEU A 223 -8.86 11.63 15.72
C LEU A 223 -8.86 11.21 17.19
N PHE A 224 -8.25 12.02 18.07
CA PHE A 224 -8.06 11.69 19.48
C PHE A 224 -9.21 12.11 20.40
N ASP A 225 -10.08 13.02 19.94
CA ASP A 225 -11.38 13.31 20.57
C ASP A 225 -12.42 12.23 20.24
N SER A 226 -12.13 11.35 19.26
CA SER A 226 -13.02 10.27 18.92
C SER A 226 -13.00 9.18 19.99
N PRO A 227 -14.08 8.41 20.17
CA PRO A 227 -14.12 7.30 21.12
C PRO A 227 -13.29 6.09 20.66
N MET A 228 -12.56 6.18 19.55
CA MET A 228 -11.75 5.10 19.02
C MET A 228 -10.43 5.00 19.80
N ASP A 229 -10.13 3.82 20.33
CA ASP A 229 -8.86 3.54 20.98
C ASP A 229 -7.76 3.38 19.90
N LEU A 230 -7.06 4.47 19.63
CA LEU A 230 -6.04 4.57 18.59
C LEU A 230 -4.71 5.01 19.21
N ASP A 231 -3.65 4.25 18.99
CA ASP A 231 -2.31 4.61 19.43
C ASP A 231 -1.74 5.72 18.54
N PRO A 232 -1.41 6.92 19.10
CA PRO A 232 -0.78 7.99 18.36
C PRO A 232 0.53 7.58 17.65
N ALA A 233 1.25 6.58 18.18
CA ALA A 233 2.52 6.11 17.63
C ALA A 233 2.35 5.40 16.27
N GLU A 234 1.15 4.90 15.95
CA GLU A 234 0.86 4.28 14.66
C GLU A 234 0.80 5.30 13.51
N PHE A 235 0.62 6.58 13.84
CA PHE A 235 0.46 7.65 12.86
C PHE A 235 1.77 8.41 12.68
N LYS A 236 2.18 8.60 11.42
CA LYS A 236 3.37 9.39 11.06
C LYS A 236 3.08 10.89 11.06
N PHE A 237 2.57 11.42 12.17
CA PHE A 237 2.43 12.87 12.38
C PHE A 237 3.82 13.54 12.29
N SER A 238 3.89 14.77 11.78
CA SER A 238 5.13 15.55 11.89
C SER A 238 5.45 15.88 13.35
N GLU A 239 6.74 16.10 13.65
CA GLU A 239 7.18 16.46 15.01
C GLU A 239 6.44 17.68 15.56
N LYS A 240 6.16 18.69 14.72
CA LYS A 240 5.38 19.87 15.10
C LYS A 240 3.97 19.50 15.57
N VAL A 241 3.29 18.59 14.87
CA VAL A 241 1.95 18.12 15.23
C VAL A 241 2.01 17.23 16.46
N LYS A 242 2.99 16.33 16.58
CA LYS A 242 3.20 15.52 17.79
C LYS A 242 3.40 16.38 19.03
N SER A 243 4.22 17.44 18.95
CA SER A 243 4.42 18.37 20.06
C SER A 243 3.11 19.06 20.45
N ALA A 244 2.32 19.50 19.48
CA ALA A 244 1.02 20.12 19.74
C ALA A 244 -0.01 19.14 20.32
N ILE A 245 -0.07 17.90 19.83
CA ILE A 245 -0.91 16.84 20.42
C ILE A 245 -0.49 16.61 21.88
N ASN A 246 0.80 16.48 22.16
CA ASN A 246 1.30 16.26 23.51
C ASN A 246 1.01 17.42 24.47
N ALA A 247 1.17 18.67 24.01
CA ALA A 247 0.81 19.86 24.77
C ALA A 247 -0.70 19.91 25.05
N TRP A 248 -1.52 19.66 24.03
CA TRP A 248 -2.97 19.61 24.15
C TRP A 248 -3.45 18.49 25.10
N MET A 249 -2.88 17.28 25.02
CA MET A 249 -3.17 16.16 25.94
C MET A 249 -2.76 16.46 27.38
N ARG A 250 -1.84 17.41 27.61
CA ARG A 250 -1.47 17.94 28.94
C ARG A 250 -2.33 19.12 29.41
N GLY A 251 -3.26 19.61 28.58
CA GLY A 251 -4.10 20.78 28.89
C GLY A 251 -3.43 22.14 28.65
N GLU A 252 -2.35 22.19 27.85
CA GLU A 252 -1.65 23.43 27.50
C GLU A 252 -2.32 24.09 26.27
N GLU A 253 -2.47 25.42 26.26
CA GLU A 253 -2.93 26.17 25.07
C GLU A 253 -1.92 26.02 23.92
N THR A 254 -2.39 25.63 22.74
CA THR A 254 -1.55 25.38 21.56
C THR A 254 -1.85 26.38 20.45
N ASP A 255 -1.03 27.42 20.36
CA ASP A 255 -1.03 28.39 19.24
C ASP A 255 -0.28 27.80 18.03
N LEU A 256 -0.95 26.92 17.27
CA LEU A 256 -0.54 26.63 15.91
C LEU A 256 -1.51 27.26 14.91
N PRO A 257 -0.99 27.91 13.85
CA PRO A 257 -1.84 28.53 12.85
C PRO A 257 -2.73 27.47 12.20
N MET A 258 -4.04 27.66 12.32
CA MET A 258 -5.06 26.83 11.71
C MET A 258 -4.83 26.77 10.20
N ALA A 259 -4.85 25.57 9.62
CA ALA A 259 -4.83 25.42 8.18
C ALA A 259 -6.10 26.06 7.61
N LYS A 260 -5.95 27.16 6.85
CA LYS A 260 -7.09 27.79 6.17
C LYS A 260 -7.72 26.77 5.22
N ALA A 261 -9.00 26.48 5.44
CA ALA A 261 -9.82 25.78 4.46
C ALA A 261 -9.72 26.49 3.11
N ILE A 262 -9.17 25.82 2.10
CA ILE A 262 -9.22 26.30 0.72
C ILE A 262 -10.64 26.09 0.23
N THR A 263 -11.50 27.07 0.51
CA THR A 263 -12.79 27.18 -0.18
C THR A 263 -12.48 27.57 -1.62
N LYS A 264 -12.66 26.63 -2.56
CA LYS A 264 -12.75 26.97 -3.98
C LYS A 264 -13.89 27.99 -4.13
N LYS A 265 -13.56 29.25 -4.39
CA LYS A 265 -14.53 30.22 -4.91
C LYS A 265 -14.96 29.72 -6.29
N SER A 266 -16.17 29.18 -6.36
CA SER A 266 -16.89 28.99 -7.62
C SER A 266 -16.97 30.35 -8.31
N SER A 267 -16.19 30.50 -9.38
CA SER A 267 -16.29 31.66 -10.27
C SER A 267 -17.51 31.40 -11.14
N SER A 268 -18.65 31.99 -10.79
CA SER A 268 -19.79 32.09 -11.68
C SER A 268 -19.40 33.00 -12.84
N VAL A 269 -19.12 32.42 -14.01
CA VAL A 269 -19.00 33.16 -15.25
C VAL A 269 -20.40 33.63 -15.63
N VAL A 270 -20.69 34.90 -15.35
CA VAL A 270 -21.88 35.59 -15.86
C VAL A 270 -21.66 35.85 -17.34
N VAL A 271 -22.28 35.04 -18.19
CA VAL A 271 -22.35 35.28 -19.65
C VAL A 271 -23.27 36.47 -19.87
N LYS A 272 -22.70 37.65 -20.17
CA LYS A 272 -23.46 38.79 -20.70
C LYS A 272 -23.83 38.49 -22.15
N THR A 273 -25.09 38.13 -22.38
CA THR A 273 -25.70 38.12 -23.71
C THR A 273 -25.95 39.56 -24.16
N SER A 274 -25.09 40.06 -25.06
CA SER A 274 -25.35 41.30 -25.78
C SER A 274 -26.41 41.04 -26.85
N ILE A 275 -27.66 41.46 -26.58
CA ILE A 275 -28.72 41.52 -27.58
C ILE A 275 -28.38 42.68 -28.53
N LYS A 276 -28.03 42.36 -29.78
CA LYS A 276 -27.94 43.32 -30.87
C LYS A 276 -29.35 43.53 -31.42
N LYS A 277 -29.95 44.70 -31.22
CA LYS A 277 -31.17 45.08 -31.93
C LYS A 277 -30.85 45.27 -33.41
N MET A 278 -31.58 44.56 -34.27
CA MET A 278 -31.80 44.96 -35.67
C MET A 278 -32.78 46.14 -35.70
#